data_AF-A0AAV3NZW2-F1
#
_entry.id   AF-A0AAV3NZW2-F1
#
_cell.length_a   1.000
_cell.length_b   1.000
_cell.length_c   1.000
_cell.angle_alpha   90.00
_cell.angle_beta   90.00
_cell.angle_gamma   90.00
#
_symmetry.space_group_name_H-M   'P 1'
#
loop_
_entity.id
_entity.type
_entity.pdbx_description
1 polymer ?
#
loop_
_entity_poly.entity_id
_entity_poly.type
_entity_poly.pdbx_seq_one_letter_code
_entity_poly.pdbx_strand_id
1 'polypeptide(L)'
;MTRTIKKANMLTTTLTLIMFLISFPHSSSSTSSPIKTVVVIVMENRSFDHMLGWMKKLNPEINGVDGSESNPTSTSDPNSPKVFFKNESHFVDPDPGHSFQAICEQIFGSNNTAVNTSSNPPLMNGFVQQAKSMDDPQMSQSVMNGFDPDKVAVYKELVSEFAVFDRWFASVPSSTQPNRLYVHSGTSHGATSNVKSLLIKGYSQQTIFDNLHDAGLSFGIYFQNIPATLFFRNLRKVKYLTSFHAYGLSFANHAKKGKLPNYVVVEQRYMDTMLEPATDDHPSHDVYQG
;
A
#
# COMPACT_ATOMS: atom_id res chain seq x y z
N MET A 1 -60.98 -75.42 20.51
CA MET A 1 -59.78 -75.63 19.67
C MET A 1 -59.56 -74.39 18.83
N THR A 2 -58.43 -73.70 19.04
CA THR A 2 -57.68 -72.83 18.08
C THR A 2 -58.48 -71.82 17.23
N ARG A 3 -58.20 -70.52 17.24
CA ARG A 3 -56.91 -69.90 16.91
C ARG A 3 -56.99 -68.39 17.22
N THR A 4 -56.07 -67.84 18.01
CA THR A 4 -56.02 -66.42 18.37
C THR A 4 -55.08 -65.67 17.42
N ILE A 5 -55.58 -64.61 16.78
CA ILE A 5 -54.81 -63.68 15.96
C ILE A 5 -54.15 -62.65 16.90
N LYS A 6 -52.83 -62.51 16.86
CA LYS A 6 -52.11 -61.37 17.44
C LYS A 6 -51.38 -60.60 16.36
N LYS A 7 -51.71 -59.32 16.25
CA LYS A 7 -51.12 -58.32 15.35
C LYS A 7 -49.66 -58.03 15.73
N ALA A 8 -48.85 -57.80 14.70
CA ALA A 8 -47.46 -57.40 14.80
C ALA A 8 -47.32 -55.97 15.34
N ASN A 9 -46.41 -55.76 16.29
CA ASN A 9 -45.95 -54.43 16.70
C ASN A 9 -44.56 -54.18 16.09
N MET A 10 -44.49 -53.08 15.35
CA MET A 10 -43.30 -52.48 14.75
C MET A 10 -42.44 -51.87 15.89
N LEU A 11 -41.19 -52.31 16.06
CA LEU A 11 -40.23 -51.65 16.94
C LEU A 11 -39.29 -50.81 16.08
N THR A 12 -39.43 -49.49 16.14
CA THR A 12 -38.50 -48.51 15.57
C THR A 12 -37.25 -48.43 16.43
N THR A 13 -36.09 -48.78 15.86
CA THR A 13 -34.78 -48.63 16.50
C THR A 13 -34.19 -47.27 16.12
N THR A 14 -34.13 -46.33 17.07
CA THR A 14 -33.42 -45.05 16.91
C THR A 14 -31.94 -45.27 17.20
N LEU A 15 -31.09 -45.11 16.18
CA LEU A 15 -29.64 -45.17 16.28
C LEU A 15 -29.10 -43.78 16.64
N THR A 16 -28.65 -43.58 17.88
CA THR A 16 -28.01 -42.33 18.31
C THR A 16 -26.52 -42.38 17.97
N LEU A 17 -26.10 -41.64 16.94
CA LEU A 17 -24.69 -41.52 16.55
C LEU A 17 -24.01 -40.45 17.41
N ILE A 18 -23.22 -40.88 18.40
CA ILE A 18 -22.36 -39.98 19.19
C ILE A 18 -21.09 -39.71 18.39
N MET A 19 -21.00 -38.51 17.81
CA MET A 19 -19.81 -38.05 17.11
C MET A 19 -18.81 -37.52 18.15
N PHE A 20 -17.78 -38.31 18.48
CA PHE A 20 -16.64 -37.81 19.25
C PHE A 20 -15.83 -36.84 18.39
N LEU A 21 -15.96 -35.54 18.64
CA LEU A 21 -15.02 -34.53 18.15
C LEU A 21 -13.68 -34.73 18.87
N ILE A 22 -12.77 -35.45 18.22
CA ILE A 22 -11.37 -35.48 18.62
C ILE A 22 -10.77 -34.12 18.23
N SER A 23 -10.78 -33.17 19.16
CA SER A 23 -10.02 -31.94 19.03
C SER A 23 -8.54 -32.26 19.11
N PHE A 24 -7.87 -32.36 17.97
CA PHE A 24 -6.41 -32.33 17.95
C PHE A 24 -5.96 -30.94 18.42
N PRO A 25 -5.18 -30.83 19.51
CA PRO A 25 -4.58 -29.56 19.85
C PRO A 25 -3.68 -29.14 18.68
N HIS A 26 -4.05 -28.06 18.00
CA HIS A 26 -3.12 -27.34 17.15
C HIS A 26 -2.03 -26.79 18.07
N SER A 27 -0.91 -27.52 18.18
CA SER A 27 0.32 -26.95 18.70
C SER A 27 0.83 -25.99 17.62
N SER A 28 0.36 -24.74 17.67
CA SER A 28 1.06 -23.67 16.99
C SER A 28 2.39 -23.52 17.74
N SER A 29 3.48 -23.96 17.11
CA SER A 29 4.80 -23.58 17.58
C SER A 29 4.91 -22.07 17.39
N SER A 30 4.55 -21.30 18.40
CA SER A 30 4.80 -19.86 18.42
C SER A 30 6.31 -19.68 18.51
N THR A 31 6.97 -19.52 17.35
CA THR A 31 8.31 -18.98 17.34
C THR A 31 8.20 -17.59 17.97
N SER A 32 8.71 -17.46 19.19
CA SER A 32 8.68 -16.22 19.96
C SER A 32 9.48 -15.14 19.22
N SER A 33 8.82 -14.37 18.36
CA SER A 33 9.41 -13.17 17.79
C SER A 33 9.62 -12.13 18.90
N PRO A 34 10.77 -11.44 18.95
CA PRO A 34 10.94 -10.30 19.84
C PRO A 34 10.01 -9.13 19.45
N ILE A 35 9.57 -9.07 18.19
CA ILE A 35 8.65 -8.03 17.70
C ILE A 35 7.23 -8.32 18.22
N LYS A 36 6.70 -7.40 19.03
CA LYS A 36 5.35 -7.49 19.60
C LYS A 36 4.33 -6.59 18.91
N THR A 37 4.82 -5.51 18.29
CA THR A 37 4.04 -4.50 17.58
C THR A 37 4.72 -4.21 16.25
N VAL A 38 3.93 -4.20 15.18
CA VAL A 38 4.33 -3.68 13.87
C VAL A 38 3.59 -2.38 13.64
N VAL A 39 4.31 -1.29 13.38
CA VAL A 39 3.75 0.01 13.01
C VAL A 39 3.94 0.19 11.51
N VAL A 40 2.84 0.46 10.80
CA VAL A 40 2.80 0.63 9.35
C VAL A 40 2.40 2.07 9.04
N ILE A 41 3.28 2.75 8.32
CA ILE A 41 3.09 4.10 7.78
C ILE A 41 3.23 3.96 6.26
N VAL A 42 2.23 4.41 5.51
CA VAL A 42 2.24 4.33 4.03
C VAL A 42 2.06 5.73 3.46
N MET A 43 3.16 6.30 2.95
CA MET A 43 3.18 7.59 2.28
C MET A 43 2.64 7.47 0.84
N GLU A 44 2.43 8.58 0.16
CA GLU A 44 1.76 8.65 -1.14
C GLU A 44 2.70 9.07 -2.27
N ASN A 45 2.51 8.43 -3.42
CA ASN A 45 2.85 8.95 -4.75
C ASN A 45 4.30 9.45 -4.95
N ARG A 46 5.27 8.81 -4.29
CA ARG A 46 6.71 9.01 -4.52
C ARG A 46 7.37 7.71 -4.98
N SER A 47 8.20 7.79 -6.01
CA SER A 47 9.00 6.64 -6.46
C SER A 47 10.26 6.49 -5.59
N PHE A 48 10.88 5.31 -5.64
CA PHE A 48 12.13 5.06 -4.94
C PHE A 48 13.22 6.04 -5.36
N ASP A 49 13.45 6.20 -6.66
CA ASP A 49 14.49 7.11 -7.17
C ASP A 49 14.20 8.58 -6.83
N HIS A 50 12.92 8.95 -6.71
CA HIS A 50 12.50 10.30 -6.34
C HIS A 50 12.94 10.65 -4.91
N MET A 51 12.75 9.76 -3.94
CA MET A 51 13.05 10.04 -2.53
C MET A 51 14.42 9.55 -2.09
N LEU A 52 14.80 8.35 -2.51
CA LEU A 52 15.94 7.60 -1.98
C LEU A 52 17.03 7.32 -3.03
N GLY A 53 16.79 7.60 -4.31
CA GLY A 53 17.74 7.30 -5.39
C GLY A 53 19.14 7.87 -5.12
N TRP A 54 19.22 9.12 -4.70
CA TRP A 54 20.48 9.80 -4.41
C TRP A 54 21.12 9.41 -3.07
N MET A 55 20.43 8.62 -2.23
CA MET A 55 20.99 8.10 -0.99
C MET A 55 22.10 7.07 -1.23
N LYS A 56 22.26 6.56 -2.46
CA LYS A 56 23.43 5.78 -2.89
C LYS A 56 24.77 6.47 -2.60
N LYS A 57 24.79 7.81 -2.59
CA LYS A 57 25.96 8.61 -2.18
C LYS A 57 26.34 8.41 -0.71
N LEU A 58 25.37 8.07 0.14
CA LEU A 58 25.54 7.83 1.58
C LEU A 58 25.81 6.34 1.86
N ASN A 59 25.04 5.47 1.21
CA ASN A 59 25.20 4.02 1.28
C ASN A 59 25.29 3.42 -0.13
N PRO A 60 26.49 3.07 -0.61
CA PRO A 60 26.70 2.50 -1.94
C PRO A 60 26.02 1.14 -2.19
N GLU A 61 25.56 0.44 -1.14
CA GLU A 61 24.81 -0.81 -1.29
C GLU A 61 23.38 -0.60 -1.79
N ILE A 62 22.87 0.64 -1.67
CA ILE A 62 21.55 0.99 -2.20
C ILE A 62 21.58 0.96 -3.72
N ASN A 63 20.66 0.21 -4.31
CA ASN A 63 20.37 0.22 -5.74
C ASN A 63 19.68 1.54 -6.19
N GLY A 64 20.38 2.65 -6.03
CA GLY A 64 19.95 3.99 -6.42
C GLY A 64 20.70 4.53 -7.64
N VAL A 65 20.55 5.84 -7.86
CA VAL A 65 21.01 6.53 -9.07
C VAL A 65 22.42 7.10 -8.96
N ASP A 66 23.08 7.29 -10.10
CA ASP A 66 24.38 7.99 -10.18
C ASP A 66 24.39 9.21 -11.12
N GLY A 67 23.26 9.49 -11.78
CA GLY A 67 23.09 10.61 -12.72
C GLY A 67 23.33 10.24 -14.18
N SER A 68 23.68 8.99 -14.47
CA SER A 68 23.74 8.48 -15.84
C SER A 68 22.35 8.11 -16.39
N GLU A 69 21.35 8.00 -15.52
CA GLU A 69 19.97 7.64 -15.86
C GLU A 69 19.32 8.73 -16.71
N SER A 70 18.57 8.32 -17.73
CA SER A 70 17.90 9.26 -18.63
C SER A 70 16.67 8.63 -19.28
N ASN A 71 15.80 9.49 -19.80
CA ASN A 71 14.66 9.09 -20.61
C ASN A 71 14.59 9.89 -21.91
N PRO A 72 14.25 9.24 -23.05
CA PRO A 72 14.02 9.94 -24.30
C PRO A 72 12.76 10.80 -24.22
N THR A 73 12.75 11.91 -24.95
CA THR A 73 11.54 12.75 -25.10
C THR A 73 10.48 12.14 -26.01
N SER A 74 10.85 11.12 -26.80
CA SER A 74 9.93 10.29 -27.60
C SER A 74 10.47 8.86 -27.68
N THR A 75 9.68 7.87 -27.28
CA THR A 75 10.07 6.44 -27.32
C THR A 75 10.10 5.88 -28.74
N SER A 76 9.43 6.56 -29.68
CA SER A 76 9.35 6.17 -31.09
C SER A 76 10.47 6.75 -31.96
N ASP A 77 11.21 7.74 -31.46
CA ASP A 77 12.33 8.38 -32.16
C ASP A 77 13.67 8.03 -31.48
N PRO A 78 14.50 7.17 -32.10
CA PRO A 78 15.82 6.79 -31.58
C PRO A 78 16.79 7.96 -31.40
N ASN A 79 16.57 9.08 -32.10
CA ASN A 79 17.42 10.27 -32.02
C ASN A 79 16.83 11.37 -31.14
N SER A 80 15.72 11.08 -30.44
CA SER A 80 15.08 12.09 -29.61
C SER A 80 16.02 12.57 -28.49
N PRO A 81 15.95 13.87 -28.13
CA PRO A 81 16.67 14.38 -26.98
C PRO A 81 16.38 13.58 -25.72
N LYS A 82 17.39 13.43 -24.88
CA LYS A 82 17.28 12.78 -23.57
C LYS A 82 17.18 13.81 -22.46
N VAL A 83 16.36 13.52 -21.46
CA VAL A 83 16.35 14.23 -20.17
C VAL A 83 17.07 13.33 -19.17
N PHE A 84 18.10 13.88 -18.52
CA PHE A 84 18.89 13.17 -17.52
C PHE A 84 18.30 13.35 -16.13
N PHE A 85 18.47 12.32 -15.31
CA PHE A 85 18.03 12.34 -13.92
C PHE A 85 18.94 13.23 -13.07
N LYS A 86 18.37 14.09 -12.23
CA LYS A 86 19.13 15.02 -11.38
C LYS A 86 18.69 14.98 -9.92
N ASN A 87 19.42 15.66 -9.04
CA ASN A 87 19.08 15.86 -7.62
C ASN A 87 18.39 17.21 -7.35
N GLU A 88 17.69 17.76 -8.35
CA GLU A 88 17.08 19.10 -8.32
C GLU A 88 15.58 19.07 -7.93
N SER A 89 15.11 18.00 -7.29
CA SER A 89 13.71 17.89 -6.86
C SER A 89 13.34 18.96 -5.85
N HIS A 90 12.10 19.42 -5.95
CA HIS A 90 11.48 20.44 -5.13
C HIS A 90 9.96 20.19 -5.09
N PHE A 91 9.20 21.15 -4.58
CA PHE A 91 7.74 21.11 -4.65
C PHE A 91 7.27 20.99 -6.12
N VAL A 92 6.43 19.99 -6.40
CA VAL A 92 5.92 19.72 -7.76
C VAL A 92 4.41 19.92 -7.80
N ASP A 93 3.97 20.80 -8.68
CA ASP A 93 2.58 21.08 -9.05
C ASP A 93 2.57 21.38 -10.56
N PRO A 94 1.79 20.65 -11.39
CA PRO A 94 0.78 19.66 -11.04
C PRO A 94 1.31 18.28 -10.61
N ASP A 95 0.43 17.48 -10.03
CA ASP A 95 0.69 16.07 -9.71
C ASP A 95 1.03 15.25 -10.97
N PRO A 96 2.17 14.52 -11.01
CA PRO A 96 2.53 13.63 -12.11
C PRO A 96 1.47 12.55 -12.41
N GLY A 97 1.46 12.08 -13.66
CA GLY A 97 0.52 11.06 -14.11
C GLY A 97 0.71 9.74 -13.37
N HIS A 98 -0.29 9.33 -12.58
CA HIS A 98 -0.27 8.09 -11.79
C HIS A 98 -1.53 7.22 -12.02
N SER A 99 -2.16 7.37 -13.18
CA SER A 99 -3.21 6.45 -13.65
C SER A 99 -2.60 5.14 -14.14
N PHE A 100 -3.42 4.08 -14.26
CA PHE A 100 -2.97 2.83 -14.86
C PHE A 100 -2.36 3.02 -16.25
N GLN A 101 -2.99 3.85 -17.10
CA GLN A 101 -2.52 4.15 -18.45
C GLN A 101 -1.21 4.93 -18.45
N ALA A 102 -1.08 5.93 -17.57
CA ALA A 102 0.14 6.72 -17.44
C ALA A 102 1.31 5.85 -16.98
N ILE A 103 1.12 5.04 -15.93
CA ILE A 103 2.16 4.16 -15.39
C ILE A 103 2.55 3.10 -16.42
N CYS A 104 1.59 2.54 -17.17
CA CYS A 104 1.91 1.65 -18.28
C CYS A 104 2.78 2.34 -19.34
N GLU A 105 2.45 3.56 -19.73
CA GLU A 105 3.28 4.31 -20.68
C GLU A 105 4.68 4.58 -20.15
N GLN A 106 4.81 4.95 -18.89
CA GLN A 106 6.11 5.17 -18.23
C GLN A 106 7.00 3.91 -18.27
N ILE A 107 6.42 2.76 -17.94
CA ILE A 107 7.13 1.46 -17.86
C ILE A 107 7.48 0.90 -19.25
N PHE A 108 6.56 1.00 -20.21
CA PHE A 108 6.67 0.30 -21.50
C PHE A 108 6.96 1.22 -22.69
N GLY A 109 6.95 2.54 -22.49
CA GLY A 109 7.10 3.53 -23.54
C GLY A 109 5.84 3.71 -24.42
N SER A 110 4.74 3.03 -24.09
CA SER A 110 3.47 3.10 -24.80
C SER A 110 2.30 2.83 -23.85
N ASN A 111 1.16 3.49 -24.07
CA ASN A 111 -0.09 3.17 -23.37
C ASN A 111 -0.89 2.06 -24.09
N ASN A 112 -0.40 1.54 -25.23
CA ASN A 112 -1.05 0.46 -25.96
C ASN A 112 -0.83 -0.86 -25.22
N THR A 113 -1.92 -1.42 -24.69
CA THR A 113 -1.89 -2.68 -23.91
C THR A 113 -1.30 -3.87 -24.67
N ALA A 114 -1.31 -3.86 -26.01
CA ALA A 114 -0.66 -4.89 -26.83
C ALA A 114 0.88 -4.75 -26.86
N VAL A 115 1.40 -3.51 -26.76
CA VAL A 115 2.85 -3.24 -26.72
C VAL A 115 3.41 -3.50 -25.31
N ASN A 116 2.59 -3.32 -24.27
CA ASN A 116 2.98 -3.49 -22.87
C ASN A 116 3.42 -4.91 -22.48
N THR A 117 3.19 -5.92 -23.33
CA THR A 117 3.66 -7.30 -23.11
C THR A 117 4.82 -7.71 -24.01
N SER A 118 5.25 -6.83 -24.92
CA SER A 118 6.22 -7.16 -25.98
C SER A 118 7.68 -7.01 -25.54
N SER A 119 7.96 -6.18 -24.52
CA SER A 119 9.32 -5.94 -24.01
C SER A 119 9.54 -6.65 -22.68
N ASN A 120 10.48 -7.59 -22.64
CA ASN A 120 10.92 -8.28 -21.42
C ASN A 120 12.46 -8.28 -21.34
N PRO A 121 13.07 -7.55 -20.39
CA PRO A 121 12.43 -6.72 -19.36
C PRO A 121 11.75 -5.45 -19.94
N PRO A 122 10.84 -4.81 -19.19
CA PRO A 122 10.30 -3.50 -19.55
C PRO A 122 11.41 -2.46 -19.72
N LEU A 123 11.21 -1.51 -20.65
CA LEU A 123 12.25 -0.56 -21.06
C LEU A 123 12.41 0.63 -20.11
N MET A 124 11.40 0.95 -19.29
CA MET A 124 11.41 2.07 -18.35
C MET A 124 11.74 3.42 -19.01
N ASN A 125 11.28 3.61 -20.25
CA ASN A 125 11.72 4.70 -21.13
C ASN A 125 10.62 5.70 -21.51
N GLY A 126 9.44 5.64 -20.88
CA GLY A 126 8.30 6.50 -21.22
C GLY A 126 7.99 7.63 -20.25
N PHE A 127 8.77 7.82 -19.18
CA PHE A 127 8.52 8.83 -18.15
C PHE A 127 8.43 10.25 -18.70
N VAL A 128 9.42 10.65 -19.51
CA VAL A 128 9.47 12.00 -20.09
C VAL A 128 8.39 12.17 -21.16
N GLN A 129 8.14 11.15 -21.99
CA GLN A 129 7.08 11.20 -23.00
C GLN A 129 5.70 11.39 -22.36
N GLN A 130 5.39 10.61 -21.31
CA GLN A 130 4.12 10.71 -20.60
C GLN A 130 3.99 12.07 -19.88
N ALA A 131 5.06 12.54 -19.23
CA ALA A 131 5.10 13.86 -18.61
C ALA A 131 4.83 14.99 -19.61
N LYS A 132 5.41 14.92 -20.82
CA LYS A 132 5.20 15.91 -21.89
C LYS A 132 3.74 15.98 -22.36
N SER A 133 2.95 14.92 -22.18
CA SER A 133 1.53 14.94 -22.53
C SER A 133 0.64 15.64 -21.49
N MET A 134 1.20 16.13 -20.37
CA MET A 134 0.45 16.70 -19.24
C MET A 134 0.22 18.22 -19.32
N ASP A 135 0.52 18.85 -20.46
CA ASP A 135 0.37 20.31 -20.69
C ASP A 135 1.12 21.20 -19.67
N ASP A 136 2.22 20.69 -19.13
CA ASP A 136 3.15 21.45 -18.29
C ASP A 136 4.58 21.35 -18.87
N PRO A 137 5.23 22.49 -19.17
CA PRO A 137 6.54 22.50 -19.82
C PRO A 137 7.70 22.05 -18.91
N GLN A 138 7.52 22.12 -17.58
CA GLN A 138 8.52 21.73 -16.58
C GLN A 138 8.38 20.24 -16.18
N MET A 139 7.20 19.64 -16.36
CA MET A 139 6.91 18.28 -15.92
C MET A 139 7.92 17.23 -16.41
N SER A 140 8.40 17.38 -17.66
CA SER A 140 9.42 16.49 -18.22
C SER A 140 10.73 16.45 -17.41
N GLN A 141 11.16 17.58 -16.85
CA GLN A 141 12.32 17.63 -15.95
C GLN A 141 11.92 17.26 -14.52
N SER A 142 10.74 17.66 -14.06
CA SER A 142 10.25 17.36 -12.70
C SER A 142 10.16 15.86 -12.43
N VAL A 143 9.66 15.06 -13.37
CA VAL A 143 9.63 13.58 -13.22
C VAL A 143 11.00 12.92 -13.29
N MET A 144 12.00 13.64 -13.82
CA MET A 144 13.40 13.21 -13.91
C MET A 144 14.26 13.86 -12.82
N ASN A 145 13.67 14.23 -11.69
CA ASN A 145 14.39 14.76 -10.54
C ASN A 145 14.13 13.93 -9.29
N GLY A 146 15.20 13.57 -8.59
CA GLY A 146 15.22 13.04 -7.24
C GLY A 146 15.57 14.12 -6.21
N PHE A 147 15.26 13.89 -4.95
CA PHE A 147 15.70 14.77 -3.87
C PHE A 147 17.18 14.56 -3.57
N ASP A 148 17.89 15.67 -3.40
CA ASP A 148 19.16 15.64 -2.70
C ASP A 148 18.94 15.15 -1.25
N PRO A 149 19.78 14.24 -0.72
CA PRO A 149 19.62 13.72 0.64
C PRO A 149 19.40 14.78 1.72
N ASP A 150 20.03 15.95 1.60
CA ASP A 150 19.92 17.02 2.58
C ASP A 150 18.57 17.77 2.54
N LYS A 151 17.78 17.58 1.48
CA LYS A 151 16.42 18.13 1.36
C LYS A 151 15.35 17.26 2.01
N VAL A 152 15.68 16.01 2.34
CA VAL A 152 14.78 15.02 2.96
C VAL A 152 15.47 14.40 4.18
N ALA A 153 15.89 15.25 5.12
CA ALA A 153 16.78 14.90 6.23
C ALA A 153 16.26 13.74 7.10
N VAL A 154 14.94 13.62 7.29
CA VAL A 154 14.34 12.49 8.03
C VAL A 154 14.58 11.16 7.30
N TYR A 155 14.37 11.13 5.99
CA TYR A 155 14.66 9.95 5.16
C TYR A 155 16.15 9.63 5.14
N LYS A 156 17.01 10.65 5.06
CA LYS A 156 18.47 10.49 5.15
C LYS A 156 18.89 9.78 6.44
N GLU A 157 18.33 10.19 7.58
CA GLU A 157 18.60 9.56 8.87
C GLU A 157 18.08 8.11 8.91
N LEU A 158 16.85 7.88 8.48
CA LEU A 158 16.25 6.54 8.44
C LEU A 158 17.07 5.56 7.59
N VAL A 159 17.56 6.01 6.42
CA VAL A 159 18.42 5.21 5.54
C VAL A 159 19.78 4.91 6.17
N SER A 160 20.30 5.81 7.00
CA SER A 160 21.62 5.65 7.64
C SER A 160 21.57 4.68 8.83
N GLU A 161 20.44 4.63 9.53
CA GLU A 161 20.30 3.90 10.80
C GLU A 161 19.48 2.59 10.68
N PHE A 162 18.73 2.40 9.59
CA PHE A 162 17.81 1.27 9.44
C PHE A 162 17.96 0.56 8.08
N ALA A 163 17.37 -0.64 8.00
CA ALA A 163 17.34 -1.42 6.78
C ALA A 163 16.43 -0.77 5.72
N VAL A 164 16.92 -0.75 4.48
CA VAL A 164 16.19 -0.27 3.30
C VAL A 164 15.89 -1.44 2.38
N PHE A 165 14.65 -1.52 1.90
CA PHE A 165 14.26 -2.45 0.83
C PHE A 165 14.30 -1.69 -0.50
N ASP A 166 15.39 -1.83 -1.26
CA ASP A 166 15.63 -1.13 -2.53
C ASP A 166 15.08 -1.85 -3.78
N ARG A 167 14.28 -2.89 -3.54
CA ARG A 167 13.51 -3.66 -4.53
C ARG A 167 12.09 -3.94 -4.04
N TRP A 168 11.46 -2.93 -3.43
CA TRP A 168 10.08 -2.96 -2.99
C TRP A 168 9.17 -2.29 -4.03
N PHE A 169 8.33 -3.08 -4.70
CA PHE A 169 7.49 -2.58 -5.79
C PHE A 169 6.02 -2.46 -5.37
N ALA A 170 5.32 -1.49 -5.94
CA ALA A 170 3.86 -1.42 -5.88
C ALA A 170 3.26 -2.73 -6.44
N SER A 171 2.20 -3.23 -5.81
CA SER A 171 1.60 -4.51 -6.19
C SER A 171 0.88 -4.47 -7.53
N VAL A 172 0.44 -3.28 -7.96
CA VAL A 172 -0.21 -3.06 -9.25
C VAL A 172 0.21 -1.69 -9.81
N PRO A 173 0.48 -1.55 -11.13
CA PRO A 173 0.81 -0.28 -11.77
C PRO A 173 -0.44 0.61 -11.88
N SER A 174 -0.91 1.15 -10.77
CA SER A 174 -2.18 1.86 -10.66
C SER A 174 -2.11 2.91 -9.55
N SER A 175 -3.16 3.72 -9.45
CA SER A 175 -3.32 4.81 -8.50
C SER A 175 -3.31 4.34 -7.03
N THR A 176 -3.40 5.31 -6.13
CA THR A 176 -3.27 5.15 -4.67
C THR A 176 -4.13 4.04 -4.07
N GLN A 177 -5.45 4.04 -4.32
CA GLN A 177 -6.36 3.14 -3.60
C GLN A 177 -6.14 1.66 -3.91
N PRO A 178 -5.99 1.23 -5.18
CA PRO A 178 -5.60 -0.14 -5.49
C PRO A 178 -4.40 -0.65 -4.69
N ASN A 179 -3.34 0.15 -4.58
CA ASN A 179 -2.14 -0.24 -3.83
C ASN A 179 -2.35 -0.21 -2.31
N ARG A 180 -3.08 0.78 -1.76
CA ARG A 180 -3.48 0.78 -0.33
C ARG A 180 -4.34 -0.44 0.04
N LEU A 181 -5.16 -0.94 -0.87
CA LEU A 181 -5.92 -2.19 -0.67
C LEU A 181 -4.98 -3.40 -0.57
N TYR A 182 -3.94 -3.47 -1.41
CA TYR A 182 -2.94 -4.55 -1.35
C TYR A 182 -2.22 -4.60 0.00
N VAL A 183 -1.82 -3.45 0.57
CA VAL A 183 -1.08 -3.38 1.84
C VAL A 183 -1.75 -4.19 2.96
N HIS A 184 -3.08 -4.14 3.05
CA HIS A 184 -3.82 -4.78 4.15
C HIS A 184 -4.61 -6.03 3.74
N SER A 185 -4.64 -6.41 2.46
CA SER A 185 -5.44 -7.56 2.01
C SER A 185 -4.78 -8.45 0.95
N GLY A 186 -3.60 -8.08 0.45
CA GLY A 186 -2.92 -8.83 -0.60
C GLY A 186 -3.63 -8.80 -1.96
N THR A 187 -4.66 -7.97 -2.14
CA THR A 187 -5.40 -7.81 -3.39
C THR A 187 -6.05 -6.43 -3.50
N SER A 188 -6.21 -5.89 -4.72
CA SER A 188 -7.05 -4.71 -4.99
C SER A 188 -8.52 -5.08 -5.26
N HIS A 189 -8.87 -6.37 -5.24
CA HIS A 189 -10.20 -6.87 -5.62
C HIS A 189 -10.63 -6.42 -7.02
N GLY A 190 -9.66 -6.36 -7.94
CA GLY A 190 -9.86 -5.95 -9.33
C GLY A 190 -9.87 -4.43 -9.56
N ALA A 191 -9.68 -3.61 -8.52
CA ALA A 191 -9.59 -2.18 -8.68
C ALA A 191 -8.29 -1.77 -9.42
N THR A 192 -8.44 -0.88 -10.40
CA THR A 192 -7.35 -0.29 -11.19
C THR A 192 -7.38 1.26 -11.19
N SER A 193 -8.24 1.85 -10.35
CA SER A 193 -8.36 3.30 -10.16
C SER A 193 -9.17 3.63 -8.90
N ASN A 194 -9.21 4.90 -8.54
CA ASN A 194 -9.91 5.42 -7.36
C ASN A 194 -11.42 5.61 -7.60
N VAL A 195 -12.15 4.54 -7.93
CA VAL A 195 -13.59 4.61 -8.26
C VAL A 195 -14.44 4.94 -7.02
N LYS A 196 -14.95 6.18 -6.94
CA LYS A 196 -15.71 6.71 -5.79
C LYS A 196 -16.87 5.80 -5.34
N SER A 197 -17.68 5.29 -6.28
CA SER A 197 -18.82 4.43 -5.96
C SER A 197 -18.40 3.10 -5.29
N LEU A 198 -17.26 2.53 -5.69
CA LEU A 198 -16.71 1.32 -5.08
C LEU A 198 -16.11 1.61 -3.70
N LEU A 199 -15.41 2.74 -3.53
CA LEU A 199 -14.88 3.18 -2.24
C LEU A 199 -16.01 3.41 -1.22
N ILE A 200 -17.10 4.07 -1.64
CA ILE A 200 -18.29 4.27 -0.81
C ILE A 200 -18.97 2.93 -0.49
N LYS A 201 -19.13 2.03 -1.47
CA LYS A 201 -19.70 0.69 -1.23
C LYS A 201 -18.84 -0.15 -0.26
N GLY A 202 -17.53 0.06 -0.29
CA GLY A 202 -16.55 -0.67 0.49
C GLY A 202 -16.22 -2.03 -0.14
N TYR A 203 -14.94 -2.36 -0.08
CA TYR A 203 -14.35 -3.59 -0.60
C TYR A 203 -14.54 -4.74 0.38
N SER A 204 -14.90 -5.92 -0.13
CA SER A 204 -15.34 -7.05 0.71
C SER A 204 -14.28 -8.11 0.96
N GLN A 205 -13.06 -7.95 0.43
CA GLN A 205 -12.00 -8.93 0.70
C GLN A 205 -11.64 -8.99 2.19
N GLN A 206 -11.16 -10.18 2.58
CA GLN A 206 -10.57 -10.39 3.90
C GLN A 206 -9.29 -9.59 4.03
N THR A 207 -9.06 -9.04 5.22
CA THR A 207 -7.92 -8.20 5.53
C THR A 207 -7.04 -8.82 6.62
N ILE A 208 -5.84 -8.29 6.79
CA ILE A 208 -4.98 -8.62 7.94
C ILE A 208 -5.69 -8.36 9.28
N PHE A 209 -6.56 -7.35 9.35
CA PHE A 209 -7.35 -7.04 10.55
C PHE A 209 -8.28 -8.18 10.97
N ASP A 210 -8.81 -8.90 9.98
CA ASP A 210 -9.65 -10.08 10.21
C ASP A 210 -8.82 -11.25 10.72
N ASN A 211 -7.65 -11.48 10.11
CA ASN A 211 -6.72 -12.52 10.55
C ASN A 211 -6.22 -12.26 11.98
N LEU A 212 -5.94 -11.01 12.32
CA LEU A 212 -5.55 -10.61 13.69
C LEU A 212 -6.69 -10.89 14.67
N HIS A 213 -7.92 -10.49 14.34
CA HIS A 213 -9.08 -10.73 15.18
C HIS A 213 -9.31 -12.23 15.42
N ASP A 214 -9.26 -13.04 14.37
CA ASP A 214 -9.46 -14.50 14.45
C ASP A 214 -8.32 -15.17 15.26
N ALA A 215 -7.12 -14.60 15.24
CA ALA A 215 -5.98 -15.03 16.04
C ALA A 215 -5.98 -14.49 17.49
N GLY A 216 -6.99 -13.73 17.91
CA GLY A 216 -7.04 -13.11 19.24
C GLY A 216 -6.02 -11.98 19.43
N LEU A 217 -5.49 -11.42 18.35
CA LEU A 217 -4.57 -10.29 18.34
C LEU A 217 -5.33 -8.97 18.10
N SER A 218 -4.71 -7.87 18.54
CA SER A 218 -5.30 -6.54 18.47
C SER A 218 -4.68 -5.69 17.37
N PHE A 219 -5.45 -4.74 16.85
CA PHE A 219 -4.94 -3.71 15.97
C PHE A 219 -5.49 -2.33 16.35
N GLY A 220 -4.81 -1.28 15.90
CA GLY A 220 -5.20 0.11 16.11
C GLY A 220 -4.88 0.96 14.89
N ILE A 221 -5.83 1.81 14.50
CA ILE A 221 -5.76 2.72 13.36
C ILE A 221 -5.75 4.13 13.93
N TYR A 222 -4.62 4.82 13.77
CA TYR A 222 -4.39 6.15 14.28
C TYR A 222 -4.42 7.12 13.11
N PHE A 223 -5.45 7.94 13.02
CA PHE A 223 -5.73 8.73 11.81
C PHE A 223 -5.85 10.21 12.13
N GLN A 224 -5.57 11.04 11.12
CA GLN A 224 -5.66 12.50 11.22
C GLN A 224 -6.88 13.10 10.49
N ASN A 225 -7.38 12.45 9.42
CA ASN A 225 -8.61 12.86 8.72
C ASN A 225 -9.68 11.74 8.69
N ILE A 226 -10.01 11.20 7.52
CA ILE A 226 -10.88 10.04 7.36
C ILE A 226 -9.99 8.84 7.06
N PRO A 227 -10.03 7.77 7.87
CA PRO A 227 -9.18 6.61 7.66
C PRO A 227 -9.55 5.88 6.36
N ALA A 228 -8.62 5.81 5.42
CA ALA A 228 -8.72 5.09 4.15
C ALA A 228 -8.94 3.59 4.37
N THR A 229 -8.51 3.04 5.50
CA THR A 229 -8.88 1.68 5.93
C THR A 229 -10.39 1.45 6.03
N LEU A 230 -11.22 2.48 6.19
CA LEU A 230 -12.68 2.36 6.10
C LEU A 230 -13.18 2.03 4.68
N PHE A 231 -12.33 2.04 3.65
CA PHE A 231 -12.69 1.48 2.35
C PHE A 231 -12.82 -0.05 2.38
N PHE A 232 -12.32 -0.73 3.42
CA PHE A 232 -12.68 -2.12 3.68
C PHE A 232 -14.03 -2.19 4.39
N ARG A 233 -15.01 -2.85 3.76
CA ARG A 233 -16.38 -2.97 4.28
C ARG A 233 -16.42 -3.59 5.66
N ASN A 234 -15.52 -4.54 5.95
CA ASN A 234 -15.51 -5.23 7.24
C ASN A 234 -15.05 -4.35 8.41
N LEU A 235 -14.18 -3.37 8.14
CA LEU A 235 -13.72 -2.41 9.15
C LEU A 235 -14.78 -1.41 9.61
N ARG A 236 -15.93 -1.37 8.93
CA ARG A 236 -17.10 -0.56 9.33
C ARG A 236 -18.00 -1.24 10.36
N LYS A 237 -17.70 -2.47 10.76
CA LYS A 237 -18.50 -3.21 11.74
C LYS A 237 -18.26 -2.69 13.16
N VAL A 238 -19.31 -2.70 13.99
CA VAL A 238 -19.29 -2.22 15.38
C VAL A 238 -18.18 -2.87 16.22
N LYS A 239 -17.84 -4.15 15.96
CA LYS A 239 -16.78 -4.87 16.69
C LYS A 239 -15.39 -4.24 16.58
N TYR A 240 -15.15 -3.39 15.59
CA TYR A 240 -13.86 -2.71 15.38
C TYR A 240 -13.91 -1.22 15.76
N LEU A 241 -15.03 -0.71 16.28
CA LEU A 241 -15.20 0.72 16.59
C LEU A 241 -14.12 1.24 17.55
N THR A 242 -13.71 0.42 18.52
CA THR A 242 -12.69 0.78 19.51
C THR A 242 -11.24 0.67 19.00
N SER A 243 -11.04 0.20 17.76
CA SER A 243 -9.72 0.12 17.12
C SER A 243 -9.34 1.41 16.38
N PHE A 244 -10.22 2.41 16.34
CA PHE A 244 -9.98 3.70 15.66
C PHE A 244 -9.65 4.79 16.69
N HIS A 245 -8.55 5.51 16.46
CA HIS A 245 -8.03 6.52 17.37
C HIS A 245 -7.62 7.78 16.63
N ALA A 246 -7.90 8.95 17.21
CA ALA A 246 -7.30 10.20 16.72
C ALA A 246 -5.78 10.16 16.97
N TYR A 247 -4.98 10.40 15.93
CA TYR A 247 -3.52 10.32 15.97
C TYR A 247 -2.93 11.23 17.06
N GLY A 248 -3.22 12.54 16.99
CA GLY A 248 -2.58 13.55 17.86
C GLY A 248 -2.84 13.36 19.36
N LEU A 249 -3.97 12.75 19.75
CA LEU A 249 -4.31 12.51 21.14
C LEU A 249 -3.79 11.16 21.67
N SER A 250 -3.66 10.17 20.79
CA SER A 250 -3.60 8.77 21.22
C SER A 250 -2.26 8.12 20.92
N PHE A 251 -1.67 8.34 19.74
CA PHE A 251 -0.54 7.53 19.27
C PHE A 251 0.69 7.65 20.18
N ALA A 252 1.21 8.86 20.37
CA ALA A 252 2.38 9.09 21.21
C ALA A 252 2.15 8.65 22.68
N ASN A 253 0.94 8.85 23.20
CA ASN A 253 0.58 8.43 24.55
C ASN A 253 0.52 6.89 24.70
N HIS A 254 -0.05 6.18 23.71
CA HIS A 254 -0.08 4.72 23.69
C HIS A 254 1.32 4.14 23.50
N ALA A 255 2.13 4.72 22.61
CA ALA A 255 3.53 4.35 22.42
C ALA A 255 4.34 4.50 23.71
N LYS A 256 4.30 5.67 24.34
CA LYS A 256 5.00 5.97 25.60
C LYS A 256 4.62 5.02 26.75
N LYS A 257 3.36 4.56 26.77
CA LYS A 257 2.84 3.66 27.81
C LYS A 257 3.02 2.17 27.49
N GLY A 258 3.62 1.82 26.34
CA GLY A 258 3.72 0.42 25.88
C GLY A 258 2.35 -0.22 25.63
N LYS A 259 1.37 0.59 25.20
CA LYS A 259 -0.03 0.17 24.97
C LYS A 259 -0.40 0.09 23.49
N LEU A 260 0.57 0.15 22.58
CA LEU A 260 0.29 -0.08 21.18
C LEU A 260 -0.17 -1.53 20.97
N PRO A 261 -1.19 -1.77 20.12
CA PRO A 261 -1.64 -3.11 19.77
C PRO A 261 -0.60 -3.87 18.92
N ASN A 262 -0.92 -5.10 18.54
CA ASN A 262 0.00 -5.95 17.78
C ASN A 262 0.26 -5.41 16.36
N TYR A 263 -0.74 -4.77 15.76
CA TYR A 263 -0.63 -4.15 14.44
C TYR A 263 -1.17 -2.73 14.50
N VAL A 264 -0.35 -1.76 14.11
CA VAL A 264 -0.70 -0.34 14.15
C VAL A 264 -0.61 0.22 12.75
N VAL A 265 -1.67 0.91 12.32
CA VAL A 265 -1.65 1.73 11.12
C VAL A 265 -1.68 3.18 11.53
N VAL A 266 -0.74 3.96 11.04
CA VAL A 266 -0.77 5.42 11.14
C VAL A 266 -1.18 5.96 9.78
N GLU A 267 -2.33 6.63 9.77
CA GLU A 267 -2.85 7.29 8.58
C GLU A 267 -2.58 8.79 8.66
N GLN A 268 -1.98 9.29 7.58
CA GLN A 268 -1.54 10.67 7.45
C GLN A 268 -2.72 11.64 7.33
N ARG A 269 -2.41 12.93 7.35
CA ARG A 269 -3.35 13.95 6.92
C ARG A 269 -3.32 14.02 5.39
N TYR A 270 -4.37 13.51 4.74
CA TYR A 270 -4.49 13.52 3.28
C TYR A 270 -5.13 14.80 2.73
N MET A 271 -5.85 15.54 3.59
CA MET A 271 -6.54 16.77 3.21
C MET A 271 -5.65 17.96 3.51
N ASP A 272 -5.26 18.70 2.47
CA ASP A 272 -4.40 19.88 2.60
C ASP A 272 -5.21 21.15 2.89
N THR A 273 -4.85 21.86 3.95
CA THR A 273 -5.45 23.15 4.31
C THR A 273 -4.39 24.11 4.86
N MET A 274 -4.65 25.42 4.78
CA MET A 274 -3.71 26.45 5.27
C MET A 274 -3.34 26.32 6.76
N LEU A 275 -4.24 25.78 7.59
CA LEU A 275 -4.01 25.61 9.04
C LEU A 275 -3.46 24.23 9.39
N GLU A 276 -3.82 23.23 8.59
CA GLU A 276 -3.47 21.83 8.79
C GLU A 276 -2.99 21.27 7.43
N PRO A 277 -1.71 21.48 7.08
CA PRO A 277 -1.18 21.03 5.79
C PRO A 277 -1.13 19.50 5.73
N ALA A 278 -1.30 18.91 4.55
CA ALA A 278 -1.21 17.47 4.37
C ALA A 278 0.20 16.95 4.71
N THR A 279 0.26 15.71 5.21
CA THR A 279 1.49 15.08 5.76
C THR A 279 1.73 13.70 5.14
N ASP A 280 1.28 13.50 3.90
CA ASP A 280 1.23 12.19 3.24
C ASP A 280 2.26 12.03 2.11
N ASP A 281 3.08 13.05 1.87
CA ASP A 281 4.02 13.20 0.75
C ASP A 281 3.40 13.24 -0.66
N HIS A 282 2.07 13.20 -0.81
CA HIS A 282 1.41 13.21 -2.12
C HIS A 282 1.72 14.54 -2.85
N PRO A 283 2.21 14.58 -4.10
CA PRO A 283 2.27 15.85 -4.85
C PRO A 283 0.85 16.36 -5.18
N SER A 284 0.50 17.62 -4.99
CA SER A 284 1.32 18.80 -4.72
C SER A 284 1.34 19.19 -3.23
N HIS A 285 1.55 18.26 -2.32
CA HIS A 285 1.87 18.52 -0.92
C HIS A 285 3.38 18.58 -0.73
N ASP A 286 3.81 19.43 0.21
CA ASP A 286 5.21 19.62 0.54
C ASP A 286 5.72 18.47 1.42
N VAL A 287 6.76 17.78 0.93
CA VAL A 287 7.44 16.68 1.65
C VAL A 287 8.05 17.13 2.98
N TYR A 288 8.23 18.43 3.21
CA TYR A 288 8.64 18.96 4.51
C TYR A 288 7.61 18.68 5.62
N GLN A 289 6.33 18.56 5.28
CA GLN A 289 5.25 18.30 6.24
C GLN A 289 5.05 16.81 6.55
N GLY A 290 5.59 15.93 5.71
CA GLY A 290 5.49 14.46 5.80
C GLY A 290 6.29 13.83 6.94
#